data_AF-A0AAD2FJJ7-F1
#
_entry.id   AF-A0AAD2FJJ7-F1
#
_cell.length_a   1.000
_cell.length_b   1.000
_cell.length_c   1.000
_cell.angle_alpha   90.00
_cell.angle_beta   90.00
_cell.angle_gamma   90.00
#
_symmetry.space_group_name_H-M   'P 1'
#
loop_
_entity.id
_entity.type
_entity.pdbx_description
1 polymer ?
#
loop_
_entity_poly.entity_id
_entity_poly.type
_entity_poly.pdbx_seq_one_letter_code
_entity_poly.pdbx_strand_id
1 'polypeptide(L)'
;MTTPNSITKILTTPAKFASIFNWKKASAKVLSLEIQKGKIGLALASHPSFHESVHVLEPIPLSKRALAETVPQKLEEIVKQENVCGFVVSWPIQQDTGKLGYSCGLVLNTLEQILEQTSDSPIMTSKSPVCLWDGAHAKLPSIDAWGRCPDYDRTSNNTLHLASMEQYHVPSQGNAASEVMKDFFQTHWPQLHDTIQQNQHIYSSESTSSTHTDHQESHRSKRRANLM
;
A
#
# COMPACT_ATOMS: atom_id res chain seq x y z
N MET A 1 18.89 -5.51 28.34
CA MET A 1 19.48 -6.04 27.09
C MET A 1 18.70 -5.46 25.94
N THR A 2 19.27 -4.53 25.18
CA THR A 2 18.64 -3.99 23.97
C THR A 2 18.86 -5.02 22.85
N THR A 3 17.79 -5.55 22.27
CA THR A 3 17.94 -6.41 21.09
C THR A 3 18.56 -5.59 19.96
N PRO A 4 19.56 -6.13 19.24
CA PRO A 4 20.28 -5.39 18.21
C PRO A 4 19.36 -4.85 17.11
N ASN A 5 18.25 -5.55 16.84
CA ASN A 5 17.31 -5.29 15.74
C ASN A 5 15.99 -4.69 16.24
N SER A 6 16.05 -3.51 16.84
CA SER A 6 14.82 -2.79 17.19
C SER A 6 14.23 -2.11 15.95
N ILE A 7 12.95 -2.37 15.68
CA ILE A 7 12.16 -1.73 14.61
C ILE A 7 12.25 -0.20 14.65
N THR A 8 12.38 0.38 15.84
CA THR A 8 12.50 1.83 16.04
C THR A 8 13.70 2.46 15.31
N LYS A 9 14.75 1.69 15.01
CA LYS A 9 15.94 2.18 14.30
C LYS A 9 15.74 2.31 12.79
N ILE A 10 14.78 1.59 12.23
CA ILE A 10 14.50 1.57 10.78
C ILE A 10 13.23 2.34 10.42
N LEU A 11 12.38 2.64 11.42
CA LEU A 11 11.20 3.46 11.23
C LEU A 11 11.59 4.89 10.89
N THR A 12 10.94 5.44 9.87
CA THR A 12 11.10 6.84 9.47
C THR A 12 9.73 7.49 9.29
N THR A 13 9.67 8.82 9.42
CA THR A 13 8.44 9.54 9.13
C THR A 13 8.12 9.49 7.64
N PRO A 14 6.84 9.50 7.24
CA PRO A 14 6.45 9.48 5.83
C PRO A 14 7.09 10.61 4.98
N ALA A 15 7.12 11.84 5.50
CA ALA A 15 7.77 12.96 4.81
C ALA A 15 9.29 12.75 4.63
N LYS A 16 9.96 12.22 5.66
CA LYS A 16 11.39 11.87 5.57
C LYS A 16 11.62 10.70 4.62
N PHE A 17 10.75 9.70 4.62
CA PHE A 17 10.77 8.61 3.65
C PHE A 17 10.70 9.16 2.23
N ALA A 18 9.65 9.94 1.93
CA ALA A 18 9.42 10.53 0.61
C ALA A 18 10.59 11.38 0.11
N SER A 19 11.26 12.12 1.00
CA SER A 19 12.42 12.95 0.66
C SER A 19 13.74 12.19 0.52
N ILE A 20 13.95 11.10 1.28
CA ILE A 20 15.12 10.23 1.15
C ILE A 20 15.12 9.52 -0.20
N PHE A 21 13.95 9.18 -0.70
CA PHE A 21 13.82 8.72 -2.08
C PHE A 21 14.06 9.90 -3.02
N ASN A 22 15.32 10.13 -3.35
CA ASN A 22 15.67 10.91 -4.52
C ASN A 22 15.51 10.00 -5.75
N TRP A 23 14.25 9.67 -6.07
CA TRP A 23 13.87 8.71 -7.11
C TRP A 23 14.39 9.07 -8.51
N LYS A 24 14.90 10.29 -8.70
CA LYS A 24 15.52 10.73 -9.97
C LYS A 24 16.82 9.99 -10.32
N LYS A 25 17.40 9.21 -9.40
CA LYS A 25 18.73 8.57 -9.60
C LYS A 25 18.74 7.05 -9.62
N ALA A 26 17.63 6.35 -9.35
CA ALA A 26 17.64 4.89 -9.28
C ALA A 26 16.34 4.29 -9.81
N SER A 27 16.47 3.24 -10.62
CA SER A 27 15.40 2.31 -11.04
C SER A 27 14.91 1.44 -9.88
N ALA A 28 14.83 2.02 -8.69
CA ALA A 28 14.50 1.32 -7.46
C ALA A 28 13.01 1.48 -7.18
N LYS A 29 12.41 0.44 -6.61
CA LYS A 29 10.97 0.38 -6.34
C LYS A 29 10.68 0.47 -4.84
N VAL A 30 9.50 0.94 -4.50
CA VAL A 30 8.99 0.88 -3.13
C VAL A 30 8.00 -0.27 -3.03
N LEU A 31 8.14 -1.07 -1.97
CA LEU A 31 7.22 -2.16 -1.67
C LEU A 31 6.22 -1.72 -0.62
N SER A 32 4.93 -1.75 -0.95
CA SER A 32 3.87 -1.60 0.02
C SER A 32 3.55 -2.92 0.69
N LEU A 33 3.42 -2.90 2.01
CA LEU A 33 2.99 -4.05 2.81
C LEU A 33 1.66 -3.75 3.49
N GLU A 34 0.74 -4.70 3.38
CA GLU A 34 -0.52 -4.69 4.13
C GLU A 34 -0.57 -5.95 5.01
N ILE A 35 -0.33 -5.79 6.30
CA ILE A 35 -0.29 -6.92 7.23
C ILE A 35 -1.68 -7.11 7.84
N GLN A 36 -2.32 -8.22 7.50
CA GLN A 36 -3.62 -8.62 8.03
C GLN A 36 -3.51 -9.94 8.80
N LYS A 37 -4.58 -10.31 9.50
CA LYS A 37 -4.68 -11.62 10.14
C LYS A 37 -4.66 -12.72 9.07
N GLY A 38 -3.55 -13.42 8.95
CA GLY A 38 -3.40 -14.60 8.09
C GLY A 38 -2.79 -14.34 6.72
N LYS A 39 -2.42 -13.10 6.37
CA LYS A 39 -1.70 -12.78 5.12
C LYS A 39 -0.99 -11.42 5.16
N ILE A 40 0.01 -11.25 4.31
CA ILE A 40 0.63 -9.97 3.94
C ILE A 40 0.26 -9.67 2.49
N GLY A 41 -0.56 -8.63 2.27
CA GLY A 41 -0.77 -8.05 0.94
C GLY A 41 0.45 -7.26 0.49
N LEU A 42 0.75 -7.32 -0.80
CA LEU A 42 1.96 -6.76 -1.39
C LEU A 42 1.63 -5.93 -2.63
N ALA A 43 2.27 -4.78 -2.77
CA ALA A 43 2.20 -3.98 -4.00
C ALA A 43 3.52 -3.28 -4.27
N LEU A 44 3.99 -3.31 -5.51
CA LEU A 44 5.19 -2.62 -5.96
C LEU A 44 4.83 -1.33 -6.68
N ALA A 45 5.64 -0.30 -6.45
CA ALA A 45 5.52 0.91 -7.22
C ALA A 45 6.89 1.53 -7.53
N SER A 46 7.03 1.97 -8.77
CA SER A 46 8.11 2.84 -9.20
C SER A 46 7.78 4.29 -8.88
N HIS A 47 8.72 5.20 -9.15
CA HIS A 47 8.47 6.63 -8.93
C HIS A 47 7.29 7.12 -9.76
N PRO A 48 6.43 8.02 -9.22
CA PRO A 48 5.32 8.58 -9.98
C PRO A 48 5.72 9.27 -11.30
N SER A 49 6.96 9.75 -11.44
CA SER A 49 7.42 10.35 -12.72
C SER A 49 7.64 9.34 -13.85
N PHE A 50 7.73 8.03 -13.56
CA PHE A 50 7.82 7.00 -14.60
C PHE A 50 6.44 6.65 -15.16
N HIS A 51 5.36 7.15 -14.56
CA HIS A 51 3.98 6.88 -14.97
C HIS A 51 3.63 5.38 -15.01
N GLU A 52 4.36 4.57 -14.23
CA GLU A 52 4.07 3.14 -14.08
C GLU A 52 2.93 2.93 -13.09
N SER A 53 2.01 2.03 -13.43
CA SER A 53 0.94 1.62 -12.52
C SER A 53 1.49 0.81 -11.35
N VAL A 54 0.89 0.98 -10.17
CA VAL A 54 1.17 0.12 -9.01
C VAL A 54 0.87 -1.34 -9.36
N HIS A 55 1.86 -2.22 -9.19
CA HIS A 55 1.76 -3.64 -9.51
C HIS A 55 1.44 -4.44 -8.25
N VAL A 56 0.25 -5.04 -8.19
CA VAL A 56 -0.17 -5.88 -7.06
C VAL A 56 0.46 -7.27 -7.19
N LEU A 57 1.11 -7.73 -6.12
CA LEU A 57 1.73 -9.05 -6.07
C LEU A 57 0.83 -10.05 -5.33
N GLU A 58 1.16 -11.34 -5.46
CA GLU A 58 0.47 -12.40 -4.71
C GLU A 58 0.67 -12.23 -3.19
N PRO A 59 -0.40 -12.24 -2.38
CA PRO A 59 -0.27 -12.14 -0.93
C PRO A 59 0.51 -13.31 -0.32
N ILE A 60 1.37 -13.02 0.66
CA ILE A 60 2.08 -14.06 1.39
C ILE A 60 1.22 -14.53 2.56
N PRO A 61 0.86 -15.83 2.68
CA PRO A 61 0.07 -16.31 3.81
C PRO A 61 0.85 -16.19 5.13
N LEU A 62 0.15 -15.81 6.19
CA LEU A 62 0.65 -15.79 7.56
C LEU A 62 -0.01 -16.89 8.38
N SER A 63 0.77 -17.60 9.19
CA SER A 63 0.21 -18.53 10.16
C SER A 63 -0.34 -17.77 11.37
N LYS A 64 -1.29 -18.37 12.10
CA LYS A 64 -1.93 -17.74 13.27
C LYS A 64 -1.01 -17.59 14.48
N ARG A 65 0.11 -18.35 14.55
CA ARG A 65 0.92 -18.48 15.77
C ARG A 65 2.35 -17.96 15.63
N ALA A 66 2.93 -18.05 14.45
CA ALA A 66 4.30 -17.61 14.20
C ALA A 66 4.48 -17.22 12.72
N LEU A 67 5.41 -16.32 12.45
CA LEU A 67 5.87 -16.05 11.09
C LEU A 67 6.52 -17.32 10.51
N ALA A 68 5.96 -17.85 9.44
CA ALA A 68 6.54 -19.00 8.75
C ALA A 68 7.89 -18.60 8.13
N GLU A 69 8.88 -19.48 8.17
CA GLU A 69 10.23 -19.25 7.63
C GLU A 69 10.23 -18.89 6.14
N THR A 70 9.15 -19.24 5.42
CA THR A 70 8.95 -18.89 4.01
C THR A 70 8.68 -17.40 3.79
N VAL A 71 8.21 -16.66 4.80
CA VAL A 71 7.82 -15.25 4.65
C VAL A 71 9.03 -14.34 4.46
N PRO A 72 10.06 -14.38 5.33
CA PRO A 72 11.27 -13.59 5.11
C PRO A 72 11.98 -13.92 3.81
N GLN A 73 12.07 -15.21 3.45
CA GLN A 73 12.72 -15.67 2.22
C GLN A 73 12.03 -15.10 0.98
N LYS A 74 10.70 -15.16 0.92
CA LYS A 74 9.93 -14.56 -0.18
C LYS A 74 10.10 -13.05 -0.26
N LEU A 75 10.08 -12.36 0.89
CA LEU A 75 10.33 -10.92 0.92
C LEU A 75 11.74 -10.57 0.45
N GLU A 76 12.75 -11.33 0.86
CA GLU A 76 14.13 -11.15 0.45
C GLU A 76 14.30 -11.34 -1.07
N GLU A 77 13.67 -12.37 -1.64
CA GLU A 77 13.63 -12.60 -3.09
C GLU A 77 13.04 -11.40 -3.83
N ILE A 78 11.86 -10.93 -3.41
CA ILE A 78 11.19 -9.75 -3.99
C ILE A 78 12.09 -8.52 -3.88
N VAL A 79 12.67 -8.27 -2.71
CA VAL A 79 13.52 -7.10 -2.46
C VAL A 79 14.74 -7.09 -3.38
N LYS A 80 15.37 -8.25 -3.59
CA LYS A 80 16.53 -8.40 -4.48
C LYS A 80 16.14 -8.28 -5.95
N GLN A 81 15.08 -8.99 -6.37
CA GLN A 81 14.63 -9.02 -7.76
C GLN A 81 14.18 -7.64 -8.25
N GLU A 82 13.41 -6.94 -7.41
CA GLU A 82 12.74 -5.69 -7.79
C GLU A 82 13.52 -4.45 -7.35
N ASN A 83 14.72 -4.64 -6.79
CA ASN A 83 15.59 -3.59 -6.27
C ASN A 83 14.80 -2.67 -5.31
N VAL A 84 14.15 -3.27 -4.32
CA VAL A 84 13.29 -2.55 -3.38
C VAL A 84 14.16 -1.69 -2.46
N CYS A 85 13.87 -0.40 -2.43
CA CYS A 85 14.66 0.59 -1.71
C CYS A 85 13.98 1.10 -0.43
N GLY A 86 12.75 0.69 -0.16
CA GLY A 86 12.08 0.93 1.12
C GLY A 86 10.67 0.38 1.15
N PHE A 87 10.04 0.48 2.32
CA PHE A 87 8.75 -0.13 2.60
C PHE A 87 7.74 0.91 3.08
N VAL A 88 6.56 0.91 2.46
CA VAL A 88 5.38 1.66 2.94
C VAL A 88 4.41 0.65 3.54
N VAL A 89 4.29 0.65 4.85
CA VAL A 89 3.46 -0.33 5.55
C VAL A 89 2.14 0.33 5.93
N SER A 90 1.03 -0.30 5.53
CA SER A 90 -0.31 0.08 5.96
C SER A 90 -0.38 0.12 7.48
N TRP A 91 -0.81 1.27 8.01
CA TRP A 91 -0.96 1.50 9.43
C TRP A 91 -2.45 1.60 9.78
N PRO A 92 -3.05 0.50 10.28
CA PRO A 92 -4.50 0.37 10.42
C PRO A 92 -5.02 1.06 11.68
N ILE A 93 -4.96 2.40 11.69
CA ILE A 93 -5.55 3.23 12.73
C ILE A 93 -7.08 3.12 12.66
N GLN A 94 -7.73 3.09 13.83
CA GLN A 94 -9.19 3.13 13.92
C GLN A 94 -9.73 4.47 13.37
N GLN A 95 -10.61 4.41 12.38
CA GLN A 95 -11.06 5.61 11.64
C GLN A 95 -11.95 6.55 12.45
N ASP A 96 -12.68 6.00 13.41
CA ASP A 96 -13.61 6.71 14.28
C ASP A 96 -12.88 7.49 15.39
N THR A 97 -11.84 6.90 15.96
CA THR A 97 -11.16 7.41 17.17
C THR A 97 -9.74 7.90 16.90
N GLY A 98 -9.13 7.54 15.77
CA GLY A 98 -7.71 7.79 15.50
C GLY A 98 -6.77 6.98 16.40
N LYS A 99 -7.28 5.96 17.11
CA LYS A 99 -6.50 5.20 18.10
C LYS A 99 -5.82 3.98 17.47
N LEU A 100 -4.73 3.58 18.12
CA LEU A 100 -4.02 2.34 17.80
C LEU A 100 -4.76 1.16 18.41
N GLY A 101 -5.14 0.20 17.56
CA GLY A 101 -5.83 -1.01 17.97
C GLY A 101 -4.97 -2.27 17.90
N TYR A 102 -5.62 -3.42 18.04
CA TYR A 102 -5.01 -4.75 17.87
C TYR A 102 -4.26 -4.88 16.53
N SER A 103 -4.83 -4.36 15.44
CA SER A 103 -4.24 -4.42 14.11
C SER A 103 -2.90 -3.69 14.01
N CYS A 104 -2.74 -2.55 14.68
CA CYS A 104 -1.44 -1.85 14.76
C CYS A 104 -0.39 -2.70 15.49
N GLY A 105 -0.78 -3.35 16.59
CA GLY A 105 0.08 -4.29 17.31
C GLY A 105 0.50 -5.47 16.46
N LEU A 106 -0.42 -6.03 15.66
CA LEU A 106 -0.14 -7.11 14.71
C LEU A 106 0.90 -6.68 13.65
N VAL A 107 0.78 -5.47 13.10
CA VAL A 107 1.74 -4.91 12.15
C VAL A 107 3.13 -4.84 12.77
N LEU A 108 3.28 -4.19 13.92
CA LEU A 108 4.59 -4.04 14.57
C LEU A 108 5.20 -5.39 14.94
N ASN A 109 4.42 -6.28 15.54
CA ASN A 109 4.88 -7.60 15.95
C ASN A 109 5.33 -8.45 14.73
N THR A 110 4.59 -8.38 13.62
CA THR A 110 4.97 -9.09 12.38
C THR A 110 6.26 -8.52 11.80
N LEU A 111 6.42 -7.19 11.76
CA LEU A 111 7.65 -6.55 11.29
C LEU A 111 8.85 -6.91 12.18
N GLU A 112 8.68 -6.94 13.51
CA GLU A 112 9.73 -7.38 14.43
C GLU A 112 10.13 -8.84 14.20
N GLN A 113 9.17 -9.75 14.00
CA GLN A 113 9.47 -11.14 13.65
C GLN A 113 10.23 -11.27 12.33
N ILE A 114 9.88 -10.47 11.32
CA ILE A 114 10.61 -10.42 10.04
C ILE A 114 12.07 -9.96 10.28
N LEU A 115 12.28 -8.91 11.08
CA LEU A 115 13.63 -8.41 11.40
C LEU A 115 14.46 -9.43 12.17
N GLU A 116 13.85 -10.16 13.10
CA GLU A 116 14.53 -11.19 13.86
C GLU A 116 15.00 -12.35 12.96
N GLN A 117 14.12 -12.82 12.07
CA GLN A 117 14.42 -13.91 11.14
C GLN A 117 15.37 -13.52 9.99
N THR A 118 15.50 -12.23 9.66
CA THR A 118 16.41 -11.72 8.61
C THR A 118 17.74 -11.19 9.14
N SER A 119 18.17 -11.61 10.34
CA SER A 119 19.37 -11.07 10.98
C SER A 119 20.65 -11.24 10.14
N ASP A 120 20.75 -12.29 9.33
CA ASP A 120 21.91 -12.56 8.46
C ASP A 120 21.91 -11.77 7.15
N SER A 121 20.72 -11.42 6.63
CA SER A 121 20.54 -10.59 5.43
C SER A 121 19.36 -9.63 5.64
N PRO A 122 19.60 -8.50 6.34
CA PRO A 122 18.50 -7.64 6.75
C PRO A 122 17.86 -6.98 5.53
N ILE A 123 16.60 -7.35 5.25
CA ILE A 123 15.82 -6.77 4.15
C ILE A 123 15.43 -5.32 4.44
N MET A 124 15.26 -4.99 5.71
CA MET A 124 14.89 -3.68 6.23
C MET A 124 16.07 -3.10 7.01
N THR A 125 16.62 -2.01 6.49
CA THR A 125 17.81 -1.35 7.04
C THR A 125 17.62 0.15 7.03
N SER A 126 18.59 0.92 7.56
CA SER A 126 18.57 2.37 7.38
C SER A 126 18.66 2.82 5.90
N LYS A 127 19.12 1.94 4.99
CA LYS A 127 19.12 2.18 3.54
C LYS A 127 17.81 1.77 2.87
N SER A 128 17.09 0.84 3.48
CA SER A 128 15.76 0.36 3.09
C SER A 128 14.76 0.58 4.22
N PRO A 129 14.47 1.85 4.57
CA PRO A 129 13.71 2.18 5.77
C PRO A 129 12.25 1.74 5.64
N VAL A 130 11.55 1.74 6.76
CA VAL A 130 10.12 1.43 6.84
C VAL A 130 9.38 2.70 7.25
N CYS A 131 8.32 3.07 6.54
CA CYS A 131 7.38 4.07 7.00
C CYS A 131 6.01 3.43 7.25
N LEU A 132 5.32 3.91 8.29
CA LEU A 132 3.95 3.52 8.60
C LEU A 132 3.02 4.58 8.00
N TRP A 133 1.99 4.17 7.25
CA TRP A 133 1.09 5.06 6.53
C TRP A 133 -0.38 4.73 6.78
N ASP A 134 -1.14 5.70 7.28
CA ASP A 134 -2.57 5.58 7.50
C ASP A 134 -3.35 6.10 6.29
N GLY A 135 -3.64 5.23 5.32
CA GLY A 135 -4.23 5.63 4.02
C GLY A 135 -5.64 6.24 4.06
N ALA A 136 -6.24 6.40 5.23
CA ALA A 136 -7.55 7.03 5.40
C ALA A 136 -7.48 8.34 6.21
N HIS A 137 -6.29 8.71 6.69
CA HIS A 137 -6.01 9.95 7.42
C HIS A 137 -7.04 10.22 8.51
N ALA A 138 -7.03 9.37 9.54
CA ALA A 138 -8.04 9.41 10.59
C ALA A 138 -8.17 10.84 11.14
N LYS A 139 -9.39 11.37 11.11
CA LYS A 139 -9.65 12.71 11.63
C LYS A 139 -9.44 12.68 13.13
N LEU A 140 -8.36 13.30 13.58
CA LEU A 140 -8.12 13.45 15.00
C LEU A 140 -9.29 14.24 15.61
N PRO A 141 -9.83 13.80 16.76
CA PRO A 141 -10.86 14.56 17.46
C PRO A 141 -10.32 15.97 17.75
N SER A 142 -11.17 16.98 17.59
CA SER A 142 -10.79 18.36 17.90
C SER A 142 -10.35 18.44 19.35
N ILE A 143 -9.10 18.83 19.56
CA ILE A 143 -8.54 19.06 20.89
C ILE A 143 -9.24 20.29 21.48
N ASP A 144 -9.64 20.22 22.76
CA ASP A 144 -10.27 21.36 23.42
C ASP A 144 -9.27 22.53 23.63
N ALA A 145 -9.76 23.67 24.13
CA ALA A 145 -8.93 24.86 24.37
C ALA A 145 -7.78 24.64 25.38
N TRP A 146 -7.79 23.52 26.12
CA TRP A 146 -6.78 23.15 27.11
C TRP A 146 -5.82 22.06 26.62
N GLY A 147 -5.90 21.65 25.35
CA GLY A 147 -5.05 20.59 24.86
C GLY A 147 -5.55 19.18 25.20
N ARG A 148 -6.76 19.02 25.75
CA ARG A 148 -7.31 17.73 26.15
C ARG A 148 -8.08 17.10 25.00
N CYS A 149 -7.90 15.79 24.85
CA CYS A 149 -8.69 15.01 23.91
C CYS A 149 -10.03 14.63 24.58
N PRO A 150 -11.18 14.98 23.96
CA PRO A 150 -12.51 14.77 24.54
C PRO A 150 -12.82 13.30 24.83
N ASP A 151 -12.12 12.37 24.19
CA ASP A 151 -12.23 10.94 24.45
C ASP A 151 -11.83 10.52 25.85
N TYR A 152 -10.90 11.27 26.49
CA TYR A 152 -10.46 10.99 27.86
C TYR A 152 -11.32 11.68 28.91
N ASP A 153 -12.18 12.63 28.50
CA ASP A 153 -13.11 13.34 29.39
C ASP A 153 -14.45 12.59 29.54
N ARG A 154 -14.65 11.51 28.78
CA ARG A 154 -15.81 10.64 28.91
C ARG A 154 -15.66 9.71 30.11
N THR A 155 -16.27 10.08 31.22
CA THR A 155 -16.66 9.12 32.26
C THR A 155 -17.78 8.24 31.71
N SER A 156 -17.42 7.11 31.10
CA SER A 156 -18.45 6.17 30.65
C SER A 156 -19.13 5.56 31.88
N ASN A 157 -20.45 5.72 32.01
CA ASN A 157 -21.27 4.99 32.99
C ASN A 157 -21.43 3.50 32.63
N ASN A 158 -20.62 2.99 31.71
CA ASN A 158 -20.65 1.60 31.29
C ASN A 158 -19.99 0.74 32.37
N THR A 159 -20.80 -0.05 33.09
CA THR A 159 -20.34 -1.11 33.99
C THR A 159 -19.67 -2.28 33.26
N LEU A 160 -19.77 -2.32 31.93
CA LEU A 160 -19.22 -3.39 31.10
C LEU A 160 -18.05 -2.86 30.26
N HIS A 161 -16.83 -3.24 30.64
CA HIS A 161 -15.63 -2.97 29.86
C HIS A 161 -15.46 -4.03 28.77
N LEU A 162 -16.30 -3.96 27.72
CA LEU A 162 -16.05 -4.72 26.51
C LEU A 162 -15.16 -3.89 25.58
N ALA A 163 -14.04 -4.49 25.15
CA ALA A 163 -13.33 -4.06 23.95
C ALA A 163 -14.36 -3.95 22.81
N SER A 164 -14.52 -2.77 22.19
CA SER A 164 -15.57 -2.58 21.19
C SER A 164 -15.34 -3.59 20.05
N MET A 165 -16.40 -4.21 19.54
CA MET A 165 -16.28 -5.17 18.43
C MET A 165 -15.60 -4.54 17.19
N GLU A 166 -15.70 -3.22 17.07
CA GLU A 166 -15.05 -2.40 16.05
C GLU A 166 -13.51 -2.47 16.11
N GLN A 167 -12.92 -2.77 17.28
CA GLN A 167 -11.46 -2.99 17.40
C GLN A 167 -10.96 -4.22 16.62
N TYR A 168 -11.88 -5.10 16.19
CA TYR A 168 -11.56 -6.33 15.46
C TYR A 168 -12.03 -6.32 14.02
N HIS A 169 -12.76 -5.30 13.58
CA HIS A 169 -13.21 -5.18 12.20
C HIS A 169 -12.13 -4.52 11.35
N VAL A 170 -11.37 -5.35 10.63
CA VAL A 170 -10.54 -4.86 9.52
C VAL A 170 -11.39 -5.02 8.26
N PRO A 171 -11.77 -3.94 7.56
CA PRO A 171 -12.52 -4.06 6.32
C PRO A 171 -11.71 -4.91 5.33
N SER A 172 -12.16 -6.14 5.11
CA SER A 172 -11.37 -7.20 4.49
C SER A 172 -11.55 -7.29 2.97
N GLN A 173 -11.88 -6.19 2.30
CA GLN A 173 -12.28 -6.22 0.89
C GLN A 173 -11.49 -5.21 0.07
N GLY A 174 -10.28 -5.59 -0.36
CA GLY A 174 -9.50 -4.80 -1.30
C GLY A 174 -8.02 -5.17 -1.35
N ASN A 175 -7.33 -4.69 -2.40
CA ASN A 175 -5.88 -4.67 -2.49
C ASN A 175 -5.35 -3.46 -1.71
N ALA A 176 -5.52 -3.43 -0.38
CA ALA A 176 -5.28 -2.22 0.39
C ALA A 176 -3.81 -1.78 0.36
N ALA A 177 -2.85 -2.71 0.16
CA ALA A 177 -1.46 -2.37 -0.15
C ALA A 177 -1.33 -1.40 -1.35
N SER A 178 -2.11 -1.62 -2.42
CA SER A 178 -2.09 -0.75 -3.59
C SER A 178 -2.78 0.60 -3.35
N GLU A 179 -3.83 0.61 -2.55
CA GLU A 179 -4.57 1.82 -2.20
C GLU A 179 -3.73 2.73 -1.29
N VAL A 180 -3.11 2.14 -0.27
CA VAL A 180 -2.14 2.80 0.62
C VAL A 180 -1.01 3.44 -0.18
N MET A 181 -0.47 2.72 -1.18
CA MET A 181 0.59 3.26 -2.03
C MET A 181 0.10 4.43 -2.91
N LYS A 182 -1.09 4.32 -3.50
CA LYS A 182 -1.68 5.40 -4.31
C LYS A 182 -1.92 6.65 -3.47
N ASP A 183 -2.49 6.49 -2.28
CA ASP A 183 -2.76 7.58 -1.34
C ASP A 183 -1.44 8.23 -0.86
N PHE A 184 -0.43 7.43 -0.52
CA PHE A 184 0.91 7.91 -0.19
C PHE A 184 1.50 8.79 -1.30
N PHE A 185 1.39 8.36 -2.56
CA PHE A 185 1.86 9.15 -3.69
C PHE A 185 1.07 10.41 -3.94
N GLN A 186 -0.26 10.35 -3.83
CA GLN A 186 -1.13 11.51 -3.98
C GLN A 186 -0.79 12.58 -2.95
N THR A 187 -0.52 12.18 -1.71
CA THR A 187 -0.18 13.11 -0.63
C THR A 187 1.19 13.76 -0.80
N HIS A 188 2.21 13.01 -1.24
CA HIS A 188 3.58 13.52 -1.33
C HIS A 188 3.97 14.10 -2.70
N TRP A 189 3.27 13.74 -3.78
CA TRP A 189 3.49 14.27 -5.14
C TRP A 189 2.18 14.61 -5.85
N PRO A 190 1.36 15.52 -5.29
CA PRO A 190 0.04 15.83 -5.84
C PRO A 190 0.10 16.33 -7.29
N GLN A 191 1.12 17.12 -7.66
CA GLN A 191 1.25 17.65 -9.02
C GLN A 191 1.46 16.56 -10.08
N LEU A 192 2.18 15.49 -9.72
CA LEU A 192 2.40 14.35 -10.64
C LEU A 192 1.12 13.54 -10.80
N HIS A 193 0.37 13.37 -9.71
CA HIS A 193 -0.91 12.67 -9.73
C HIS A 193 -1.94 13.40 -10.61
N ASP A 194 -2.04 14.72 -10.48
CA ASP A 194 -2.94 15.53 -11.32
C ASP A 194 -2.58 15.42 -12.81
N THR A 195 -1.28 15.43 -13.13
CA THR A 195 -0.78 15.26 -14.51
C THR A 195 -1.15 13.89 -15.08
N ILE A 196 -1.00 12.82 -14.27
CA ILE A 196 -1.37 11.46 -14.67
C ILE A 196 -2.86 11.35 -14.95
N GLN A 197 -3.71 11.93 -14.09
CA GLN A 197 -5.16 11.91 -14.29
C GLN A 197 -5.60 12.67 -15.55
N GLN A 198 -4.99 13.84 -15.81
CA GLN A 198 -5.25 14.60 -17.04
C GLN A 198 -4.89 13.80 -18.30
N ASN A 199 -3.72 13.16 -18.31
CA ASN A 199 -3.29 12.35 -19.44
C ASN A 199 -4.22 11.15 -19.70
N GLN A 200 -4.69 10.46 -18.63
CA GLN A 200 -5.63 9.35 -18.78
C GLN A 200 -6.98 9.78 -19.38
N HIS A 201 -7.44 10.99 -19.08
CA HIS A 201 -8.67 11.53 -19.66
C HIS A 201 -8.53 11.80 -21.17
N ILE A 202 -7.36 12.28 -21.61
CA ILE A 202 -7.07 12.52 -23.03
C ILE A 202 -7.15 11.20 -23.83
N TYR A 203 -6.44 10.15 -23.38
CA TYR A 203 -6.44 8.84 -24.07
C TYR A 203 -7.82 8.16 -24.12
N SER A 204 -8.63 8.33 -23.07
CA SER A 204 -9.99 7.75 -23.03
C SER A 204 -10.94 8.43 -24.03
N SER A 205 -10.73 9.72 -24.32
CA SER A 205 -11.59 10.47 -25.25
C SER A 205 -11.32 10.11 -26.73
N GLU A 206 -10.08 9.85 -27.12
CA GLU A 206 -9.72 9.52 -28.51
C GLU A 206 -10.24 8.13 -28.95
N SER A 207 -10.40 7.20 -28.00
CA SER A 207 -10.84 5.83 -28.29
C SER A 207 -12.32 5.72 -28.70
N THR A 208 -13.13 6.77 -28.50
CA THR A 208 -14.58 6.75 -28.83
C THR A 208 -14.91 7.33 -30.20
N SER A 209 -13.93 7.88 -30.93
CA SER A 209 -14.17 8.59 -32.20
C SER A 209 -13.94 7.74 -33.47
N SER A 210 -13.44 6.50 -33.38
CA SER A 210 -13.02 5.74 -34.58
C SER A 210 -14.02 4.72 -35.15
N THR A 211 -15.25 4.62 -34.64
CA THR A 211 -16.28 3.72 -35.18
C THR A 211 -17.42 4.46 -35.86
N HIS A 212 -17.14 5.21 -36.94
CA HIS A 212 -18.22 5.57 -37.86
C HIS A 212 -17.77 5.87 -39.31
N THR A 213 -17.16 4.89 -39.99
CA THR A 213 -17.19 4.87 -41.46
C THR A 213 -16.97 3.45 -41.98
N ASP A 214 -17.67 3.13 -43.07
CA ASP A 214 -17.49 1.95 -43.94
C ASP A 214 -18.31 0.69 -43.64
N HIS A 215 -19.62 0.81 -43.84
CA HIS A 215 -20.43 -0.27 -44.40
C HIS A 215 -21.33 0.22 -45.54
N GLN A 216 -20.73 0.58 -46.67
CA GLN A 216 -21.36 0.50 -47.99
C GLN A 216 -20.30 0.17 -49.05
N GLU A 217 -20.19 -1.11 -49.42
CA GLU A 217 -20.04 -1.58 -50.81
C GLU A 217 -19.54 -3.04 -50.84
N SER A 218 -20.45 -3.99 -51.00
CA SER A 218 -20.10 -5.29 -51.58
C SER A 218 -21.30 -5.92 -52.29
N HIS A 219 -21.70 -5.30 -53.39
CA HIS A 219 -22.48 -5.96 -54.44
C HIS A 219 -21.72 -5.83 -55.75
N ARG A 220 -20.74 -6.72 -55.99
CA ARG A 220 -20.28 -6.97 -57.36
C ARG A 220 -19.75 -8.39 -57.56
N SER A 221 -20.49 -9.08 -58.43
CA SER A 221 -19.97 -9.97 -59.46
C SER A 221 -19.47 -11.37 -59.05
N LYS A 222 -20.39 -12.34 -59.12
CA LYS A 222 -20.07 -13.72 -59.50
C LYS A 222 -20.88 -14.09 -60.75
N ARG A 223 -20.24 -13.98 -61.93
CA ARG A 223 -20.66 -14.64 -63.17
C ARG A 223 -19.41 -15.24 -63.84
N ARG A 224 -19.61 -16.44 -64.41
CA ARG A 224 -18.68 -17.29 -65.21
C ARG A 224 -17.75 -18.18 -64.38
N ALA A 225 -17.52 -19.45 -64.72
CA ALA A 225 -18.03 -20.30 -65.80
C ALA A 225 -17.78 -21.77 -65.40
N ASN A 226 -18.71 -22.67 -65.73
CA ASN A 226 -18.45 -24.11 -65.81
C ASN A 226 -19.05 -24.61 -67.12
N LEU A 227 -18.17 -25.06 -68.02
CA LEU A 227 -18.52 -25.81 -69.22
C LEU A 227 -17.29 -26.66 -69.57
N MET A 228 -17.24 -27.86 -69.01
CA MET A 228 -16.64 -29.08 -69.56
C MET A 228 -17.08 -30.26 -68.69
#